data_AF-A0AAX3BBD4-F1
#
_entry.id   AF-A0AAX3BBD4-F1
#
_cell.length_a   1.000
_cell.length_b   1.000
_cell.length_c   1.000
_cell.angle_alpha   90.00
_cell.angle_beta   90.00
_cell.angle_gamma   90.00
#
_symmetry.space_group_name_H-M   'P 1'
#
loop_
_entity.id
_entity.type
_entity.pdbx_description
1 polymer ?
#
loop_
_entity_poly.entity_id
_entity_poly.type
_entity_poly.pdbx_seq_one_letter_code
_entity_poly.pdbx_strand_id
1 'polypeptide(L)'
;MSEKKFTAIPNIEEPKPPKSIPIAPTWRRIAAFLVDGLLLKLFFSFVFYLSQQELIMGYLANHPIIDEQSMKEYIKFVSTISFTLYQENSPIYQIFEIILWASYFILFWKAYGQTLGAKIFNIQILPGTSEASSPENPFLLSWGACIIRFIWFYIGLSFWALPFVFMINPQFKQRFHDFFSQTFVIFIPP
;
A
#
# COMPACT_ATOMS: atom_id res chain seq x y z
N MET A 1 17.41 -52.58 52.55
CA MET A 1 17.40 -52.11 51.14
C MET A 1 16.08 -51.39 50.92
N SER A 2 16.12 -50.06 50.72
CA SER A 2 14.91 -49.24 50.53
C SER A 2 14.55 -49.21 49.05
N GLU A 3 13.39 -49.74 48.68
CA GLU A 3 12.85 -49.62 47.32
C GLU A 3 12.53 -48.14 47.02
N LYS A 4 13.26 -47.57 46.06
CA LYS A 4 12.90 -46.26 45.49
C LYS A 4 11.66 -46.46 44.63
N LYS A 5 10.50 -45.98 45.10
CA LYS A 5 9.28 -45.85 44.30
C LYS A 5 9.58 -44.95 43.09
N PHE A 6 9.44 -45.53 41.89
CA PHE A 6 9.47 -44.79 40.64
C PHE A 6 8.26 -43.84 40.61
N THR A 7 8.52 -42.54 40.72
CA THR A 7 7.49 -41.51 40.53
C THR A 7 7.12 -41.45 39.05
N ALA A 8 5.83 -41.56 38.76
CA ALA A 8 5.29 -41.47 37.40
C ALA A 8 5.73 -40.16 36.75
N ILE A 9 6.21 -40.26 35.51
CA ILE A 9 6.60 -39.11 34.68
C ILE A 9 5.34 -38.25 34.48
N PRO A 10 5.36 -36.94 34.75
CA PRO A 10 4.21 -36.07 34.50
C PRO A 10 3.84 -36.16 33.03
N ASN A 11 2.54 -36.31 32.76
CA ASN A 11 1.97 -36.39 31.43
C ASN A 11 2.34 -35.10 30.67
N ILE A 12 3.33 -35.17 29.78
CA ILE A 12 3.73 -34.04 28.94
C ILE A 12 2.61 -33.90 27.92
N GLU A 13 1.74 -32.91 28.08
CA GLU A 13 0.74 -32.59 27.06
C GLU A 13 1.46 -32.39 25.73
N GLU A 14 1.15 -33.24 24.75
CA GLU A 14 1.71 -33.08 23.41
C GLU A 14 1.40 -31.67 22.89
N PRO A 15 2.39 -30.95 22.35
CA PRO A 15 2.17 -29.61 21.85
C PRO A 15 1.12 -29.67 20.74
N LYS A 16 -0.02 -29.00 20.97
CA LYS A 16 -1.10 -28.91 19.98
C LYS A 16 -0.52 -28.38 18.67
N PRO A 17 -0.91 -28.96 17.52
CA PRO A 17 -0.42 -28.51 16.23
C PRO A 17 -0.73 -27.01 16.05
N PRO A 18 0.21 -26.22 15.51
CA PRO A 18 0.03 -24.78 15.37
C PRO A 18 -1.22 -24.50 14.54
N LYS A 19 -2.09 -23.62 15.04
CA LYS A 19 -3.28 -23.17 14.34
C LYS A 19 -2.85 -22.56 13.01
N SER A 20 -3.39 -23.07 11.90
CA SER A 20 -3.04 -22.56 10.57
C SER A 20 -3.39 -21.09 10.44
N ILE A 21 -2.46 -20.30 9.89
CA ILE A 21 -2.67 -18.87 9.70
C ILE A 21 -3.70 -18.67 8.58
N PRO A 22 -4.83 -17.99 8.82
CA PRO A 22 -5.87 -17.85 7.83
C PRO A 22 -5.42 -16.92 6.69
N ILE A 23 -5.57 -17.37 5.43
CA ILE A 23 -5.30 -16.54 4.26
C ILE A 23 -6.40 -15.48 4.10
N ALA A 24 -5.98 -14.22 3.90
CA ALA A 24 -6.89 -13.08 3.80
C ALA A 24 -7.87 -13.24 2.61
N PRO A 25 -9.19 -13.03 2.83
CA PRO A 25 -10.18 -13.10 1.77
C PRO A 25 -10.01 -11.95 0.76
N THR A 26 -10.43 -12.20 -0.48
CA THR A 26 -10.32 -11.26 -1.61
C THR A 26 -10.87 -9.86 -1.30
N TRP A 27 -12.06 -9.78 -0.72
CA TRP A 27 -12.72 -8.50 -0.49
C TRP A 27 -11.95 -7.60 0.49
N ARG A 28 -11.28 -8.15 1.50
CA ARG A 28 -10.45 -7.36 2.44
C ARG A 28 -9.25 -6.74 1.74
N ARG A 29 -8.63 -7.48 0.81
CA ARG A 29 -7.51 -6.99 0.00
C ARG A 29 -7.95 -5.86 -0.92
N ILE A 30 -9.11 -6.01 -1.57
CA ILE A 30 -9.70 -4.97 -2.42
C ILE A 30 -10.07 -3.74 -1.59
N ALA A 31 -10.73 -3.92 -0.45
CA ALA A 31 -11.15 -2.83 0.41
C ALA A 31 -9.95 -2.06 1.00
N ALA A 32 -8.90 -2.77 1.45
CA ALA A 32 -7.65 -2.15 1.88
C ALA A 32 -7.04 -1.30 0.76
N PHE A 33 -6.99 -1.84 -0.46
CA PHE A 33 -6.50 -1.12 -1.62
C PHE A 33 -7.32 0.14 -1.94
N LEU A 34 -8.66 0.07 -1.87
CA LEU A 34 -9.53 1.22 -2.08
C LEU A 34 -9.28 2.33 -1.05
N VAL A 35 -9.08 1.95 0.22
CA VAL A 35 -8.74 2.91 1.29
C VAL A 35 -7.38 3.55 1.05
N ASP A 36 -6.35 2.75 0.71
CA ASP A 36 -5.02 3.26 0.39
C ASP A 36 -5.07 4.21 -0.82
N GLY A 37 -5.79 3.84 -1.88
CA GLY A 37 -5.95 4.66 -3.07
C GLY A 37 -6.68 5.97 -2.80
N LEU A 38 -7.74 5.95 -1.98
CA LEU A 38 -8.42 7.17 -1.56
C LEU A 38 -7.49 8.08 -0.76
N LEU A 39 -6.75 7.53 0.20
CA LEU A 39 -5.81 8.27 1.01
C LEU A 39 -4.73 8.94 0.15
N LEU A 40 -4.14 8.20 -0.78
CA LEU A 40 -3.11 8.72 -1.68
C LEU A 40 -3.65 9.81 -2.60
N LYS A 41 -4.87 9.64 -3.13
CA LYS A 41 -5.53 10.67 -3.94
C LYS A 41 -5.80 11.94 -3.13
N LEU A 42 -6.31 11.81 -1.90
CA LEU A 42 -6.52 12.95 -1.00
C LEU A 42 -5.20 13.68 -0.71
N PHE A 43 -4.14 12.93 -0.39
CA PHE A 43 -2.83 13.51 -0.14
C PHE A 43 -2.28 14.21 -1.39
N PHE A 44 -2.36 13.57 -2.56
CA PHE A 44 -1.94 14.15 -3.82
C PHE A 44 -2.70 15.45 -4.12
N SER A 45 -4.04 15.43 -4.02
CA SER A 45 -4.88 16.61 -4.23
C SER A 45 -4.53 17.74 -3.24
N PHE A 46 -4.20 17.39 -1.99
CA PHE A 46 -3.79 18.36 -0.99
C PHE A 46 -2.42 19.00 -1.33
N VAL A 47 -1.41 18.20 -1.66
CA VAL A 47 -0.10 18.73 -2.10
C VAL A 47 -0.25 19.59 -3.35
N PHE A 48 -1.08 19.15 -4.29
CA PHE A 48 -1.36 19.90 -5.50
C PHE A 48 -2.04 21.24 -5.20
N TYR A 49 -3.02 21.27 -4.31
CA TYR A 49 -3.65 22.50 -3.84
C TYR A 49 -2.63 23.46 -3.20
N LEU A 50 -1.71 22.96 -2.37
CA LEU A 50 -0.67 23.78 -1.76
C LEU A 50 0.30 24.37 -2.79
N SER A 51 0.66 23.61 -3.83
CA SER A 51 1.57 24.10 -4.89
C SER A 51 1.02 25.30 -5.67
N GLN A 52 -0.30 25.49 -5.69
CA GLN A 52 -0.93 26.64 -6.36
C GLN A 52 -0.88 27.92 -5.52
N GLN A 53 -0.64 27.81 -4.21
CA GLN A 53 -0.65 28.97 -3.30
C GLN A 53 0.44 29.97 -3.65
N GLU A 54 1.64 29.50 -4.01
CA GLU A 54 2.75 30.38 -4.40
C GLU A 54 2.42 31.24 -5.63
N LEU A 55 1.71 30.67 -6.61
CA LEU A 55 1.28 31.42 -7.80
C LEU A 55 0.28 32.51 -7.42
N ILE A 56 -0.70 32.17 -6.57
CA ILE A 56 -1.72 33.11 -6.10
C ILE A 56 -1.09 34.23 -5.27
N MET A 57 -0.24 33.89 -4.30
CA MET A 57 0.41 34.85 -3.43
C MET A 57 1.40 35.74 -4.20
N GLY A 58 2.15 35.17 -5.15
CA GLY A 58 3.02 35.92 -6.04
C GLY A 58 2.24 36.91 -6.92
N TYR A 59 1.06 36.55 -7.39
CA TYR A 59 0.21 37.46 -8.15
C TYR A 59 -0.33 38.62 -7.28
N LEU A 60 -0.84 38.30 -6.09
CA LEU A 60 -1.32 39.29 -5.12
C LEU A 60 -0.22 40.27 -4.68
N ALA A 61 1.00 39.79 -4.47
CA ALA A 61 2.14 40.63 -4.10
C ALA A 61 2.49 41.66 -5.19
N ASN A 62 2.31 41.31 -6.46
CA ASN A 62 2.58 42.20 -7.60
C ASN A 62 1.39 43.09 -7.97
N HIS A 63 0.19 42.81 -7.46
CA HIS A 63 -1.04 43.54 -7.75
C HIS A 63 -1.81 43.82 -6.43
N PRO A 64 -1.32 44.72 -5.57
CA PRO A 64 -1.88 44.96 -4.24
C PRO A 64 -3.28 45.60 -4.25
N ILE A 65 -3.67 46.21 -5.37
CA ILE A 65 -5.02 46.76 -5.59
C ILE A 65 -5.62 45.98 -6.75
N ILE A 66 -6.47 45.02 -6.42
CA ILE A 66 -7.21 44.18 -7.35
C ILE A 66 -8.69 44.28 -7.00
N ASP A 67 -9.53 44.48 -8.01
CA ASP A 67 -10.98 44.34 -7.86
C ASP A 67 -11.40 42.86 -7.81
N GLU A 68 -12.57 42.59 -7.24
CA GLU A 68 -13.08 41.24 -7.03
C GLU A 68 -13.22 40.44 -8.35
N GLN A 69 -13.56 41.11 -9.46
CA GLN A 69 -13.78 40.45 -10.74
C GLN A 69 -12.45 39.98 -11.32
N SER A 70 -11.43 40.83 -11.32
CA SER A 70 -10.06 40.47 -11.72
C SER A 70 -9.51 39.30 -10.90
N MET A 71 -9.77 39.29 -9.58
CA MET A 71 -9.36 38.19 -8.71
C MET A 71 -10.04 36.86 -9.08
N LYS A 72 -11.35 36.88 -9.32
CA LYS A 72 -12.10 35.68 -9.73
C LYS A 72 -11.60 35.13 -11.06
N GLU A 73 -11.32 36.00 -12.02
CA GLU A 73 -10.78 35.60 -13.32
C GLU A 73 -9.40 34.98 -13.19
N TYR A 74 -8.52 35.54 -12.34
CA TYR A 74 -7.21 34.98 -12.09
C TYR A 74 -7.28 33.61 -11.38
N ILE A 75 -8.10 33.47 -10.34
CA ILE A 75 -8.31 32.17 -9.66
C ILE A 75 -8.85 31.13 -10.65
N LYS A 76 -9.81 31.53 -11.50
CA LYS A 76 -10.35 30.66 -12.55
C LYS A 76 -9.26 30.25 -13.53
N PHE A 77 -8.39 31.17 -13.94
CA PHE A 77 -7.26 30.88 -14.81
C PHE A 77 -6.27 29.89 -14.18
N VAL A 78 -5.80 30.15 -12.95
CA VAL A 78 -4.86 29.27 -12.23
C VAL A 78 -5.46 27.89 -12.01
N SER A 79 -6.71 27.82 -11.56
CA SER A 79 -7.41 26.55 -11.36
C SER A 79 -7.62 25.79 -12.68
N THR A 80 -7.92 26.49 -13.78
CA THR A 80 -8.08 25.88 -15.11
C THR A 80 -6.75 25.32 -15.59
N ILE A 81 -5.65 26.09 -15.57
CA ILE A 81 -4.33 25.59 -15.96
C ILE A 81 -3.94 24.40 -15.10
N SER A 82 -4.10 24.50 -13.78
CA SER A 82 -3.77 23.43 -12.86
C SER A 82 -4.58 22.16 -13.16
N PHE A 83 -5.88 22.31 -13.38
CA PHE A 83 -6.77 21.20 -13.73
C PHE A 83 -6.42 20.59 -15.09
N THR A 84 -6.12 21.41 -16.10
CA THR A 84 -5.69 20.96 -17.43
C THR A 84 -4.37 20.21 -17.34
N LEU A 85 -3.37 20.74 -16.63
CA LEU A 85 -2.09 20.06 -16.44
C LEU A 85 -2.25 18.71 -15.72
N TYR A 86 -3.20 18.62 -14.80
CA TYR A 86 -3.58 17.37 -14.13
C TYR A 86 -4.30 16.40 -15.08
N GLN A 87 -5.32 16.86 -15.82
CA GLN A 87 -6.14 16.02 -16.71
C GLN A 87 -5.43 15.59 -17.99
N GLU A 88 -4.59 16.44 -18.57
CA GLU A 88 -3.80 16.14 -19.76
C GLU A 88 -2.67 15.15 -19.47
N ASN A 89 -2.60 14.62 -18.24
CA ASN A 89 -1.60 13.66 -17.81
C ASN A 89 -0.20 14.17 -18.13
N SER A 90 0.12 15.42 -17.79
CA SER A 90 1.47 15.91 -18.04
C SER A 90 2.49 14.95 -17.41
N PRO A 91 3.53 14.51 -18.15
CA PRO A 91 4.42 13.42 -17.71
C PRO A 91 5.02 13.64 -16.33
N ILE A 92 5.23 14.91 -15.94
CA ILE A 92 5.76 15.24 -14.62
C ILE A 92 4.81 14.86 -13.49
N TYR A 93 3.49 15.06 -13.66
CA TYR A 93 2.49 14.67 -12.66
C TYR A 93 2.32 13.16 -12.60
N GLN A 94 2.38 12.47 -13.75
CA GLN A 94 2.38 11.02 -13.77
C GLN A 94 3.59 10.44 -13.04
N ILE A 95 4.80 10.97 -13.30
CA ILE A 95 6.03 10.54 -12.62
C ILE A 95 5.92 10.80 -11.12
N PHE A 96 5.46 11.99 -10.73
CA PHE A 96 5.27 12.33 -9.31
C PHE A 96 4.24 11.41 -8.64
N GLU A 97 3.11 11.12 -9.29
CA GLU A 97 2.11 10.19 -8.80
C GLU A 97 2.70 8.78 -8.63
N ILE A 98 3.40 8.26 -9.64
CA ILE A 98 4.07 6.96 -9.56
C ILE A 98 5.05 6.91 -8.39
N ILE A 99 5.87 7.96 -8.21
CA ILE A 99 6.83 8.04 -7.10
C ILE A 99 6.09 8.04 -5.76
N LEU A 100 5.04 8.86 -5.61
CA LEU A 100 4.25 8.93 -4.39
C LEU A 100 3.66 7.56 -4.03
N TRP A 101 3.04 6.90 -5.00
CA TRP A 101 2.46 5.57 -4.84
C TRP A 101 3.52 4.52 -4.52
N ALA A 102 4.64 4.52 -5.24
CA ALA A 102 5.75 3.60 -5.04
C ALA A 102 6.33 3.75 -3.62
N SER A 103 6.66 4.99 -3.22
CA SER A 103 7.18 5.29 -1.90
C SER A 103 6.22 4.83 -0.81
N TYR A 104 4.91 5.11 -0.95
CA TYR A 104 3.93 4.66 0.03
C TYR A 104 3.90 3.12 0.16
N PHE A 105 3.64 2.40 -0.94
CA PHE A 105 3.46 0.96 -0.86
C PHE A 105 4.77 0.24 -0.47
N ILE A 106 5.89 0.59 -1.11
CA ILE A 106 7.18 -0.07 -0.89
C ILE A 106 7.66 0.14 0.55
N LEU A 107 7.60 1.37 1.07
CA LEU A 107 8.09 1.65 2.42
C LEU A 107 7.22 1.00 3.49
N PHE A 108 5.89 1.06 3.36
CA PHE A 108 4.99 0.41 4.31
C PHE A 108 5.09 -1.12 4.29
N TRP A 109 5.21 -1.72 3.10
CA TRP A 109 5.46 -3.16 3.00
C TRP A 109 6.81 -3.57 3.56
N LYS A 110 7.86 -2.79 3.31
CA LYS A 110 9.21 -3.07 3.85
C LYS A 110 9.24 -2.96 5.37
N ALA A 111 8.58 -1.95 5.94
CA ALA A 111 8.63 -1.67 7.37
C ALA A 111 7.71 -2.58 8.19
N TYR A 112 6.51 -2.89 7.67
CA TYR A 112 5.46 -3.55 8.47
C TYR A 112 4.80 -4.75 7.79
N GLY A 113 5.05 -4.98 6.48
CA GLY A 113 4.25 -5.90 5.68
C GLY A 113 2.79 -5.45 5.54
N GLN A 114 2.47 -4.19 5.85
CA GLN A 114 1.12 -3.66 5.88
C GLN A 114 1.10 -2.17 5.51
N THR A 115 0.21 -1.79 4.60
CA THR A 115 -0.22 -0.39 4.40
C THR A 115 -1.24 0.04 5.46
N LEU A 116 -1.62 1.31 5.46
CA LEU A 116 -2.66 1.81 6.37
C LEU A 116 -4.02 1.14 6.11
N GLY A 117 -4.42 0.99 4.85
CA GLY A 117 -5.59 0.21 4.47
C GLY A 117 -5.50 -1.24 4.95
N ALA A 118 -4.34 -1.88 4.78
CA ALA A 118 -4.13 -3.25 5.25
C ALA A 118 -4.27 -3.38 6.77
N LYS A 119 -3.79 -2.38 7.53
CA LYS A 119 -3.98 -2.32 9.00
C LYS A 119 -5.45 -2.22 9.38
N ILE A 120 -6.24 -1.37 8.71
CA ILE A 120 -7.68 -1.23 8.97
C ILE A 120 -8.42 -2.56 8.77
N PHE A 121 -8.04 -3.34 7.76
CA PHE A 121 -8.68 -4.63 7.46
C PHE A 121 -8.01 -5.83 8.12
N ASN A 122 -7.05 -5.61 9.04
CA ASN A 122 -6.27 -6.63 9.73
C ASN A 122 -5.70 -7.69 8.79
N ILE A 123 -5.03 -7.25 7.72
CA ILE A 123 -4.33 -8.14 6.79
C ILE A 123 -2.85 -7.78 6.73
N GLN A 124 -1.99 -8.77 6.55
CA GLN A 124 -0.54 -8.59 6.44
C GLN A 124 0.04 -9.44 5.33
N ILE A 125 1.03 -8.87 4.65
CA ILE A 125 1.79 -9.52 3.61
C ILE A 125 3.02 -10.13 4.26
N LEU A 126 3.23 -11.41 4.01
CA LEU A 126 4.39 -12.16 4.45
C LEU A 126 5.18 -12.70 3.26
N PRO A 127 6.50 -12.86 3.39
CA PRO A 127 7.30 -13.52 2.36
C PRO A 127 6.96 -15.01 2.28
N GLY A 128 6.85 -15.50 1.04
CA GLY A 128 6.61 -16.92 0.70
C GLY A 128 7.88 -17.76 0.59
N THR A 129 9.03 -17.10 0.49
CA THR A 129 10.34 -17.73 0.28
C THR A 129 11.42 -16.98 1.07
N SER A 130 12.58 -17.60 1.20
CA SER A 130 13.76 -16.94 1.78
C SER A 130 14.23 -15.74 0.95
N GLU A 131 14.06 -15.78 -0.37
CA GLU A 131 14.43 -14.68 -1.28
C GLU A 131 13.54 -13.45 -1.12
N ALA A 132 12.25 -13.68 -0.88
CA ALA A 132 11.28 -12.62 -0.62
C ALA A 132 11.42 -12.03 0.79
N SER A 133 12.20 -12.68 1.67
CA SER A 133 12.36 -12.31 3.07
C SER A 133 13.48 -11.28 3.27
N SER A 134 13.29 -10.37 4.22
CA SER A 134 14.33 -9.42 4.65
C SER A 134 15.41 -10.17 5.45
N PRO A 135 16.71 -9.92 5.20
CA PRO A 135 17.80 -10.55 5.96
C PRO A 135 17.72 -10.29 7.48
N GLU A 136 17.23 -9.12 7.86
CA GLU A 136 17.10 -8.68 9.25
C GLU A 136 15.91 -9.33 9.99
N ASN A 137 14.85 -9.66 9.26
CA ASN A 137 13.62 -10.21 9.83
C ASN A 137 12.89 -11.07 8.78
N PRO A 138 12.80 -12.40 8.98
CA PRO A 138 12.20 -13.31 8.02
C PRO A 138 10.68 -13.13 7.86
N PHE A 139 10.02 -12.34 8.71
CA PHE A 139 8.60 -11.99 8.59
C PHE A 139 8.37 -10.71 7.78
N LEU A 140 9.43 -9.96 7.46
CA LEU A 140 9.36 -8.75 6.64
C LEU A 140 9.82 -9.03 5.21
N LEU A 141 9.33 -8.22 4.27
CA LEU A 141 9.67 -8.36 2.87
C LEU A 141 11.05 -7.79 2.57
N SER A 142 11.76 -8.41 1.62
CA SER A 142 12.95 -7.84 1.02
C SER A 142 12.58 -6.64 0.13
N TRP A 143 13.54 -5.74 -0.10
CA TRP A 143 13.33 -4.61 -1.01
C TRP A 143 12.94 -5.06 -2.42
N GLY A 144 13.59 -6.13 -2.92
CA GLY A 144 13.27 -6.72 -4.21
C GLY A 144 11.83 -7.20 -4.28
N ALA A 145 11.35 -7.91 -3.26
CA ALA A 145 9.96 -8.35 -3.19
C ALA A 145 8.98 -7.17 -3.20
N CYS A 146 9.24 -6.11 -2.42
CA CYS A 146 8.41 -4.90 -2.40
C CYS A 146 8.36 -4.21 -3.78
N ILE A 147 9.50 -4.04 -4.44
CA ILE A 147 9.60 -3.39 -5.76
C ILE A 147 8.87 -4.20 -6.82
N ILE A 148 9.14 -5.52 -6.91
CA ILE A 148 8.48 -6.41 -7.87
C ILE A 148 6.98 -6.42 -7.63
N ARG A 149 6.55 -6.49 -6.36
CA ARG A 149 5.14 -6.42 -5.98
C ARG A 149 4.50 -5.12 -6.46
N PHE A 150 5.18 -3.98 -6.26
CA PHE A 150 4.68 -2.68 -6.71
C PHE A 150 4.59 -2.58 -8.22
N ILE A 151 5.59 -3.06 -8.97
CA ILE A 151 5.58 -3.05 -10.44
C ILE A 151 4.37 -3.83 -10.97
N TRP A 152 4.19 -5.07 -10.52
CA TRP A 152 3.06 -5.89 -10.96
C TRP A 152 1.71 -5.36 -10.50
N PHE A 153 1.68 -4.73 -9.32
CA PHE A 153 0.51 -4.03 -8.85
C PHE A 153 0.17 -2.83 -9.76
N TYR A 154 1.15 -1.98 -10.09
CA TYR A 154 0.93 -0.82 -10.94
C TYR A 154 0.52 -1.22 -12.37
N ILE A 155 1.18 -2.22 -12.95
CA ILE A 155 0.76 -2.83 -14.21
C ILE A 155 -0.69 -3.32 -14.11
N GLY A 156 -1.04 -3.99 -13.01
CA GLY A 156 -2.41 -4.45 -12.76
C GLY A 156 -3.44 -3.33 -12.75
N LEU A 157 -3.10 -2.16 -12.20
CA LEU A 157 -3.97 -0.98 -12.22
C LEU A 157 -4.16 -0.43 -13.64
N SER A 158 -3.11 -0.37 -14.45
CA SER A 158 -3.19 0.06 -15.86
C SER A 158 -4.12 -0.82 -16.69
N PHE A 159 -4.27 -2.10 -16.32
CA PHE A 159 -5.25 -3.03 -16.90
C PHE A 159 -6.58 -3.06 -16.13
N TRP A 160 -7.03 -1.92 -15.62
CA TRP A 160 -8.34 -1.76 -14.97
C TRP A 160 -8.53 -2.71 -13.79
N ALA A 161 -7.46 -2.98 -13.06
CA ALA A 161 -7.45 -3.91 -11.93
C ALA A 161 -7.83 -5.36 -12.27
N LEU A 162 -7.97 -5.73 -13.55
CA LEU A 162 -8.33 -7.09 -13.97
C LEU A 162 -7.39 -8.17 -13.39
N PRO A 163 -6.06 -7.99 -13.37
CA PRO A 163 -5.15 -8.98 -12.78
C PRO A 163 -5.34 -9.21 -11.27
N PHE A 164 -6.08 -8.35 -10.56
CA PHE A 164 -6.40 -8.56 -9.15
C PHE A 164 -7.62 -9.45 -8.92
N VAL A 165 -8.44 -9.69 -9.94
CA VAL A 165 -9.59 -10.59 -9.87
C VAL A 165 -9.13 -12.04 -10.02
N PHE A 166 -8.15 -12.29 -10.89
CA PHE A 166 -7.66 -13.63 -11.18
C PHE A 166 -6.71 -14.14 -10.10
N MET A 167 -6.97 -15.37 -9.66
CA MET A 167 -6.16 -16.09 -8.70
C MET A 167 -5.24 -17.06 -9.44
N ILE A 168 -3.93 -16.85 -9.33
CA ILE A 168 -2.92 -17.71 -9.97
C ILE A 168 -2.70 -18.96 -9.13
N ASN A 169 -2.57 -18.80 -7.81
CA ASN A 169 -2.38 -19.92 -6.89
C ASN A 169 -3.58 -20.00 -5.92
N PRO A 170 -4.51 -20.96 -6.12
CA PRO A 170 -5.68 -21.13 -5.28
C PRO A 170 -5.38 -21.48 -3.82
N GLN A 171 -4.31 -22.24 -3.57
CA GLN A 171 -3.95 -22.71 -2.23
C GLN A 171 -3.63 -21.54 -1.28
N PHE A 172 -2.85 -20.57 -1.77
CA PHE A 172 -2.45 -19.38 -1.00
C PHE A 172 -3.23 -18.11 -1.38
N LYS A 173 -4.23 -18.26 -2.26
CA LYS A 173 -5.02 -17.16 -2.84
C LYS A 173 -4.17 -16.03 -3.42
N GLN A 174 -3.07 -16.37 -4.08
CA GLN A 174 -2.14 -15.40 -4.67
C GLN A 174 -2.67 -14.89 -6.01
N ARG A 175 -2.58 -13.58 -6.20
CA ARG A 175 -2.81 -12.88 -7.48
C ARG A 175 -1.49 -12.63 -8.18
N PHE A 176 -1.53 -12.00 -9.36
CA PHE A 176 -0.35 -11.60 -10.12
C PHE A 176 0.76 -10.97 -9.27
N HIS A 177 0.47 -9.86 -8.61
CA HIS A 177 1.45 -9.16 -7.78
C HIS A 177 1.94 -9.98 -6.57
N ASP A 178 1.10 -10.85 -5.99
CA ASP A 178 1.49 -11.75 -4.91
C ASP A 178 2.43 -12.86 -5.41
N PHE A 179 2.08 -13.48 -6.54
CA PHE A 179 2.77 -14.62 -7.12
C PHE A 179 4.18 -14.24 -7.59
N PHE A 180 4.30 -13.17 -8.38
CA PHE A 180 5.59 -12.73 -8.89
C PHE A 180 6.52 -12.16 -7.83
N SER A 181 5.97 -11.58 -6.77
CA SER A 181 6.77 -11.16 -5.62
C SER A 181 7.02 -12.27 -4.60
N GLN A 182 6.51 -13.49 -4.87
CA GLN A 182 6.61 -14.64 -3.98
C GLN A 182 6.13 -14.34 -2.56
N THR A 183 4.99 -13.65 -2.42
CA THR A 183 4.41 -13.26 -1.14
C THR A 183 2.98 -13.77 -1.00
N PHE A 184 2.47 -13.84 0.22
CA PHE A 184 1.08 -14.18 0.49
C PHE A 184 0.50 -13.25 1.54
N VAL A 185 -0.82 -13.11 1.55
CA VAL A 185 -1.52 -12.20 2.48
C VAL A 185 -2.36 -12.99 3.45
N ILE A 186 -2.08 -12.78 4.73
CA ILE A 186 -2.74 -13.41 5.86
C ILE A 186 -3.73 -12.45 6.51
N PHE A 187 -4.69 -13.02 7.22
CA PHE A 187 -5.56 -12.30 8.13
C PHE A 187 -4.97 -12.36 9.54
N ILE A 188 -4.85 -11.20 10.18
CA ILE A 188 -4.44 -11.07 11.58
C ILE A 188 -5.72 -11.00 12.41
N PRO A 189 -5.97 -11.93 13.33
CA PRO A 189 -7.09 -11.80 14.25
C PRO A 189 -6.92 -10.55 15.14
N PRO A 190 -8.02 -9.84 15.45
CA PRO A 190 -7.99 -8.64 16.30
C PRO A 190 -7.54 -8.96 17.73
#